data_AF-G4TA47-F1
#
_entry.id   AF-G4TA47-F1
#
_cell.length_a   1.000
_cell.length_b   1.000
_cell.length_c   1.000
_cell.angle_alpha   90.00
_cell.angle_beta   90.00
_cell.angle_gamma   90.00
#
_symmetry.space_group_name_H-M   'P 1'
#
loop_
_entity.id
_entity.type
_entity.pdbx_description
1 polymer ?
#
loop_
_entity_poly.entity_id
_entity_poly.type
_entity_poly.pdbx_seq_one_letter_code
_entity_poly.pdbx_strand_id
1 'polypeptide(L)'
;MSSPYEQAPNSPSFYNTQTSTNPVIRVQSPVNDSFQSDEKYRDSQPSVPSLTDNRPMPERKYSAVWFKKTWDAAVRVGTLPRLIYGGVVIVLIIIWIGVMLAFTSSQISYEKQNAGETPTRRRQDNNTKSGALGLKGSFVKFDPTSRALTVTWSGLYKMSPESSWTQLGNRDDQNSTIWPIHIYRDVSSSKTAYVYNATGPDGNTTTETTGWMYSVDNTTAKPIAGLGYHPWDSFDTDISFSQLKVQDVWAAPLMGYPFDKWAGSIVFVANDPLWASIDNVTGGDVLELATVQMTDSTLNWRFTYEFNNTCASDHIQDYHDESTFNEGCHLKIDFIGSRPPVVVFAAVSAVIVNWTSALFIFILTCEAIVLRRKYMLDGTDILSVCFTALFALPTIRSLLPGAPEYGMILDLVGVLPCTILVALCTVAVAVAKLNKRRKEEKLE
;
A
#
# COMPACT_ATOMS: atom_id res chain seq x y z
N MET A 1 -23.31 46.51 2.59
CA MET A 1 -21.88 46.16 2.74
C MET A 1 -21.77 44.67 2.46
N SER A 2 -21.25 44.35 1.27
CA SER A 2 -21.35 43.05 0.60
C SER A 2 -20.10 42.18 0.86
N SER A 3 -20.36 40.90 1.08
CA SER A 3 -19.42 39.81 1.34
C SER A 3 -18.58 39.44 0.10
N PRO A 4 -17.28 39.12 0.23
CA PRO A 4 -16.48 38.54 -0.84
C PRO A 4 -16.43 37.01 -0.69
N TYR A 5 -17.38 36.30 -1.29
CA TYR A 5 -17.17 34.90 -1.64
C TYR A 5 -16.68 34.84 -3.09
N GLU A 6 -15.42 34.45 -3.19
CA GLU A 6 -14.66 34.22 -4.40
C GLU A 6 -15.28 33.04 -5.16
N GLN A 7 -15.71 33.31 -6.39
CA GLN A 7 -16.30 32.34 -7.30
C GLN A 7 -15.27 31.29 -7.71
N ALA A 8 -15.62 30.01 -7.55
CA ALA A 8 -14.86 28.91 -8.10
C ALA A 8 -14.76 29.02 -9.64
N PRO A 9 -13.57 28.83 -10.24
CA PRO A 9 -13.41 28.91 -11.69
C PRO A 9 -14.05 27.71 -12.39
N ASN A 10 -14.79 28.04 -13.43
CA ASN A 10 -15.45 27.15 -14.37
C ASN A 10 -14.52 26.06 -14.92
N SER A 11 -14.96 24.81 -14.82
CA SER A 11 -14.41 23.66 -15.53
C SER A 11 -14.48 23.89 -17.05
N PRO A 12 -13.39 23.70 -17.82
CA PRO A 12 -13.46 23.77 -19.27
C PRO A 12 -14.16 22.52 -19.81
N SER A 13 -15.33 22.72 -20.41
CA SER A 13 -15.95 21.76 -21.32
C SER A 13 -15.11 21.65 -22.60
N PHE A 14 -14.42 20.52 -22.78
CA PHE A 14 -13.71 20.27 -24.03
C PHE A 14 -14.70 19.89 -25.16
N TYR A 15 -14.62 20.69 -26.22
CA TYR A 15 -15.19 20.50 -27.55
C TYR A 15 -14.95 19.06 -28.07
N ASN A 16 -15.97 18.36 -28.56
CA ASN A 16 -16.56 18.48 -29.89
C ASN A 16 -15.57 18.13 -31.01
N THR A 17 -15.46 16.85 -31.36
CA THR A 17 -14.73 16.36 -32.53
C THR A 17 -15.74 15.96 -33.60
N GLN A 18 -16.05 16.90 -34.50
CA GLN A 18 -16.59 16.58 -35.81
C GLN A 18 -15.46 16.22 -36.78
N THR A 19 -15.81 15.35 -37.73
CA THR A 19 -15.18 15.11 -39.05
C THR A 19 -13.79 14.45 -39.10
N SER A 20 -13.74 13.22 -39.62
CA SER A 20 -13.26 13.01 -40.99
C SER A 20 -13.54 11.58 -41.46
N THR A 21 -14.09 11.49 -42.66
CA THR A 21 -14.38 10.30 -43.46
C THR A 21 -13.13 9.46 -43.79
N ASN A 22 -13.34 8.15 -43.82
CA ASN A 22 -12.57 7.05 -44.42
C ASN A 22 -11.32 7.40 -45.26
N PRO A 23 -10.26 6.60 -45.09
CA PRO A 23 -9.86 5.76 -46.23
C PRO A 23 -9.82 4.26 -45.90
N VAL A 24 -10.24 3.50 -46.91
CA VAL A 24 -10.24 2.05 -47.03
C VAL A 24 -8.89 1.43 -46.66
N ILE A 25 -8.86 0.62 -45.60
CA ILE A 25 -7.74 -0.28 -45.33
C ILE A 25 -8.02 -1.61 -46.06
N ARG A 26 -7.28 -1.84 -47.14
CA ARG A 26 -7.18 -3.16 -47.80
C ARG A 26 -6.46 -4.12 -46.85
N VAL A 27 -7.18 -5.12 -46.37
CA VAL A 27 -6.61 -6.34 -45.80
C VAL A 27 -5.99 -7.15 -46.94
N GLN A 28 -4.66 -7.17 -47.02
CA GLN A 28 -3.93 -8.12 -47.87
C GLN A 28 -3.74 -9.42 -47.08
N SER A 29 -4.50 -10.45 -47.46
CA SER A 29 -4.20 -11.84 -47.11
C SER A 29 -2.96 -12.31 -47.88
N PRO A 30 -2.03 -13.07 -47.27
CA PRO A 30 -1.01 -13.77 -48.02
C PRO A 30 -1.67 -14.89 -48.85
N VAL A 31 -1.58 -14.74 -50.16
CA VAL A 31 -1.97 -15.71 -51.17
C VAL A 31 -0.96 -16.87 -51.17
N ASN A 32 -1.48 -18.08 -51.30
CA ASN A 32 -0.74 -19.29 -51.63
C ASN A 32 0.09 -19.08 -52.91
N ASP A 33 1.41 -18.96 -52.77
CA ASP A 33 2.34 -19.16 -53.89
C ASP A 33 2.55 -20.66 -54.09
N SER A 34 1.69 -21.24 -54.93
CA SER A 34 1.96 -22.49 -55.62
C SER A 34 2.98 -22.21 -56.73
N PHE A 35 4.26 -22.45 -56.46
CA PHE A 35 5.27 -22.52 -57.51
C PHE A 35 5.09 -23.83 -58.29
N GLN A 36 4.46 -23.71 -59.46
CA GLN A 36 4.62 -24.62 -60.58
C GLN A 36 6.08 -24.57 -61.04
N SER A 37 6.70 -25.74 -61.17
CA SER A 37 7.88 -25.92 -62.01
C SER A 37 7.57 -27.02 -63.02
N ASP A 38 7.08 -26.61 -64.18
CA ASP A 38 7.28 -27.36 -65.41
C ASP A 38 8.74 -27.14 -65.86
N GLU A 39 9.50 -28.21 -66.07
CA GLU A 39 10.03 -28.52 -67.41
C GLU A 39 10.92 -29.77 -67.44
N LYS A 40 10.46 -30.71 -68.27
CA LYS A 40 11.21 -31.69 -69.06
C LYS A 40 12.60 -31.20 -69.51
N TYR A 41 13.63 -32.06 -69.41
CA TYR A 41 14.26 -32.83 -70.52
C TYR A 41 15.52 -33.58 -70.03
N ARG A 42 15.71 -34.83 -70.50
CA ARG A 42 16.96 -35.57 -70.87
C ARG A 42 18.25 -35.35 -70.05
N ASP A 43 19.08 -36.34 -69.73
CA ASP A 43 19.50 -37.50 -70.54
C ASP A 43 20.38 -38.43 -69.67
N SER A 44 20.48 -39.69 -70.08
CA SER A 44 21.61 -40.62 -69.85
C SER A 44 22.17 -40.80 -68.42
N GLN A 45 21.77 -41.91 -67.79
CA GLN A 45 22.57 -42.59 -66.78
C GLN A 45 23.88 -43.12 -67.41
N PRO A 46 25.06 -42.78 -66.88
CA PRO A 46 26.18 -43.69 -66.86
C PRO A 46 26.01 -44.63 -65.65
N SER A 47 26.11 -45.92 -65.93
CA SER A 47 26.25 -46.96 -64.93
C SER A 47 27.60 -46.84 -64.18
N VAL A 48 27.61 -47.40 -62.96
CA VAL A 48 28.77 -47.77 -62.10
C VAL A 48 29.25 -46.69 -61.10
N PRO A 49 29.69 -47.01 -59.86
CA PRO A 49 29.70 -48.28 -59.12
C PRO A 49 28.87 -48.25 -57.82
N SER A 50 28.56 -49.45 -57.31
CA SER A 50 28.16 -49.68 -55.92
C SER A 50 29.21 -49.14 -54.94
N LEU A 51 29.03 -47.91 -54.47
CA LEU A 51 29.60 -47.48 -53.20
C LEU A 51 28.74 -48.08 -52.10
N THR A 52 29.38 -48.93 -51.30
CA THR A 52 28.94 -49.39 -49.99
C THR A 52 28.47 -48.19 -49.17
N ASP A 53 27.16 -47.95 -49.23
CA ASP A 53 26.48 -46.91 -48.49
C ASP A 53 26.41 -47.37 -47.03
N ASN A 54 27.52 -47.16 -46.30
CA ASN A 54 27.58 -47.20 -44.85
C ASN A 54 26.75 -46.04 -44.29
N ARG A 55 25.46 -45.98 -44.64
CA ARG A 55 24.51 -45.13 -43.91
C ARG A 55 24.36 -45.77 -42.53
N PRO A 56 24.73 -45.06 -41.45
CA PRO A 56 24.48 -45.57 -40.12
C PRO A 56 22.99 -45.90 -40.01
N MET A 57 22.69 -47.09 -39.49
CA MET A 57 21.33 -47.56 -39.25
C MET A 57 20.50 -46.42 -38.63
N PRO A 58 19.27 -46.16 -39.10
CA PRO A 58 18.45 -45.09 -38.56
C PRO A 58 18.30 -45.31 -37.06
N GLU A 59 18.86 -44.39 -36.29
CA GLU A 59 18.85 -44.46 -34.83
C GLU A 59 17.40 -44.52 -34.34
N ARG A 60 17.15 -45.39 -33.37
CA ARG A 60 15.81 -45.60 -32.80
C ARG A 60 15.31 -44.27 -32.21
N LYS A 61 14.15 -43.79 -32.69
CA LYS A 61 13.48 -42.59 -32.16
C LYS A 61 13.29 -42.74 -30.64
N TYR A 62 13.51 -41.66 -29.90
CA TYR A 62 13.47 -41.59 -28.42
C TYR A 62 14.59 -42.33 -27.67
N SER A 63 15.67 -42.75 -28.34
CA SER A 63 16.89 -43.16 -27.64
C SER A 63 17.65 -41.95 -27.09
N ALA A 64 18.47 -42.14 -26.04
CA ALA A 64 19.31 -41.07 -25.49
C ALA A 64 20.27 -40.47 -26.53
N VAL A 65 20.73 -41.29 -27.48
CA VAL A 65 21.58 -40.87 -28.60
C VAL A 65 20.80 -40.02 -29.59
N TRP A 66 19.58 -40.43 -29.96
CA TRP A 66 18.69 -39.63 -30.79
C TRP A 66 18.43 -38.27 -30.15
N PHE A 67 18.12 -38.24 -28.84
CA PHE A 67 17.85 -37.01 -28.10
C PHE A 67 19.06 -36.08 -28.07
N LYS A 68 20.27 -36.60 -27.83
CA LYS A 68 21.50 -35.81 -27.88
C LYS A 68 21.76 -35.23 -29.28
N LYS A 69 21.50 -36.01 -30.34
CA LYS A 69 21.74 -35.60 -31.73
C LYS A 69 20.70 -34.58 -32.21
N THR A 70 19.42 -34.75 -31.86
CA THR A 70 18.39 -33.72 -32.11
C THR A 70 18.61 -32.49 -31.24
N TRP A 71 19.09 -32.64 -30.02
CA TRP A 71 19.50 -31.52 -29.16
C TRP A 71 20.63 -30.71 -29.81
N ASP A 72 21.73 -31.36 -30.20
CA ASP A 72 22.86 -30.71 -30.85
C ASP A 72 22.47 -30.08 -32.21
N ALA A 73 21.60 -30.74 -32.97
CA ALA A 73 21.08 -30.20 -34.22
C ALA A 73 20.18 -28.97 -34.00
N ALA A 74 19.29 -29.00 -33.01
CA ALA A 74 18.40 -27.88 -32.68
C ALA A 74 19.16 -26.70 -32.04
N VAL A 75 20.24 -26.97 -31.30
CA VAL A 75 21.19 -25.96 -30.81
C VAL A 75 21.95 -25.32 -31.98
N ARG A 76 22.41 -26.10 -32.96
CA ARG A 76 23.07 -25.56 -34.18
C ARG A 76 22.15 -24.70 -35.04
N VAL A 77 20.87 -25.04 -35.13
CA VAL A 77 19.86 -24.26 -35.88
C VAL A 77 19.40 -23.02 -35.09
N GLY A 78 19.76 -22.90 -33.80
CA GLY A 78 19.52 -21.72 -32.97
C GLY A 78 18.06 -21.55 -32.51
N THR A 79 17.18 -22.52 -32.80
CA THR A 79 15.75 -22.47 -32.44
C THR A 79 15.49 -22.89 -30.99
N LEU A 80 16.23 -23.88 -30.49
CA LEU A 80 16.03 -24.42 -29.15
C LEU A 80 16.48 -23.47 -28.01
N PRO A 81 17.63 -22.77 -28.10
CA PRO A 81 18.01 -21.78 -27.09
C PRO A 81 16.96 -20.66 -26.96
N ARG A 82 16.41 -20.19 -28.09
CA ARG A 82 15.36 -19.16 -28.12
C ARG A 82 14.07 -19.62 -27.42
N LEU A 83 13.67 -20.87 -27.60
CA LEU A 83 12.54 -21.47 -26.90
C LEU A 83 12.79 -21.55 -25.38
N ILE A 84 14.00 -21.91 -24.96
CA ILE A 84 14.36 -21.95 -23.54
C ILE A 84 14.30 -20.55 -22.93
N TYR A 85 14.86 -19.52 -23.58
CA TYR A 85 14.78 -18.14 -23.10
C TYR A 85 13.33 -17.64 -23.04
N GLY A 86 12.53 -17.90 -24.08
CA GLY A 86 11.11 -17.57 -24.10
C GLY A 86 10.35 -18.27 -22.97
N GLY A 87 10.61 -19.55 -22.74
CA GLY A 87 10.03 -20.32 -21.64
C GLY A 87 10.37 -19.75 -20.26
N VAL A 88 11.63 -19.40 -20.02
CA VAL A 88 12.07 -18.76 -18.76
C VAL A 88 11.35 -17.43 -18.55
N VAL A 89 11.25 -16.58 -19.58
CA VAL A 89 10.55 -15.30 -19.50
C VAL A 89 9.06 -15.49 -19.18
N ILE A 90 8.40 -16.45 -19.83
CA ILE A 90 6.99 -16.76 -19.56
C ILE A 90 6.80 -17.24 -18.11
N VAL A 91 7.68 -18.12 -17.63
CA VAL A 91 7.64 -18.60 -16.23
C VAL A 91 7.80 -17.44 -15.25
N LEU A 92 8.73 -16.52 -15.50
CA LEU A 92 8.91 -15.33 -14.67
C LEU A 92 7.66 -14.43 -14.67
N ILE A 93 7.01 -14.25 -15.83
CA ILE A 93 5.76 -13.48 -15.93
C ILE A 93 4.63 -14.16 -15.13
N ILE A 94 4.48 -15.49 -15.24
CA ILE A 94 3.47 -16.24 -14.48
C ILE A 94 3.71 -16.11 -12.98
N ILE A 95 4.96 -16.24 -12.53
CA ILE A 95 5.34 -16.06 -11.13
C ILE A 95 4.99 -14.63 -10.68
N TRP A 96 5.32 -13.62 -11.48
CA TRP A 96 5.03 -12.22 -11.19
C TRP A 96 3.53 -11.95 -11.04
N ILE A 97 2.71 -12.46 -11.97
CA ILE A 97 1.25 -12.35 -11.90
C ILE A 97 0.71 -13.04 -10.63
N GLY A 98 1.21 -14.24 -10.31
CA GLY A 98 0.81 -14.96 -9.09
C GLY A 98 1.12 -14.18 -7.82
N VAL A 99 2.31 -13.57 -7.74
CA VAL A 99 2.72 -12.70 -6.63
C VAL A 99 1.80 -11.47 -6.52
N MET A 100 1.50 -10.80 -7.64
CA MET A 100 0.60 -9.65 -7.66
C MET A 100 -0.82 -10.01 -7.19
N LEU A 101 -1.37 -11.14 -7.67
CA LEU A 101 -2.68 -11.62 -7.24
C LEU A 101 -2.72 -11.96 -5.74
N ALA A 102 -1.67 -12.59 -5.22
CA ALA A 102 -1.55 -12.88 -3.79
C ALA A 102 -1.54 -11.60 -2.95
N PHE A 103 -0.82 -10.55 -3.39
CA PHE A 103 -0.83 -9.26 -2.71
C PHE A 103 -2.19 -8.58 -2.77
N THR A 104 -2.84 -8.53 -3.93
CA THR A 104 -4.19 -7.93 -4.06
C THR A 104 -5.19 -8.64 -3.16
N SER A 105 -5.17 -9.97 -3.10
CA SER A 105 -6.02 -10.75 -2.18
C SER A 105 -5.73 -10.42 -0.72
N SER A 106 -4.46 -10.28 -0.35
CA SER A 106 -4.07 -9.87 1.00
C SER A 106 -4.51 -8.45 1.34
N GLN A 107 -4.55 -7.51 0.39
CA GLN A 107 -5.03 -6.15 0.63
C GLN A 107 -6.54 -6.13 0.86
N ILE A 108 -7.30 -6.80 -0.01
CA ILE A 108 -8.77 -6.90 0.13
C ILE A 108 -9.14 -7.54 1.46
N SER A 109 -8.45 -8.63 1.84
CA SER A 109 -8.66 -9.28 3.14
C SER A 109 -8.38 -8.33 4.31
N TYR A 110 -7.36 -7.47 4.18
CA TYR A 110 -7.04 -6.51 5.21
C TYR A 110 -8.05 -5.37 5.32
N GLU A 111 -8.52 -4.83 4.20
CA GLU A 111 -9.55 -3.79 4.17
C GLU A 111 -10.84 -4.29 4.84
N LYS A 112 -11.24 -5.53 4.52
CA LYS A 112 -12.40 -6.20 5.16
C LYS A 112 -12.22 -6.43 6.66
N GLN A 113 -10.99 -6.63 7.13
CA GLN A 113 -10.69 -6.76 8.56
C GLN A 113 -10.78 -5.42 9.28
N ASN A 114 -10.33 -4.34 8.67
CA ASN A 114 -10.43 -3.00 9.24
C ASN A 114 -11.87 -2.47 9.26
N ALA A 115 -12.64 -2.75 8.20
CA ALA A 115 -14.05 -2.36 8.10
C ALA A 115 -14.97 -3.12 9.08
N GLY A 116 -14.44 -4.11 9.82
CA GLY A 116 -15.24 -4.94 10.73
C GLY A 116 -16.19 -5.92 10.03
N GLU A 117 -16.08 -6.08 8.70
CA GLU A 117 -16.88 -7.04 7.92
C GLU A 117 -16.49 -8.50 8.22
N THR A 118 -15.23 -8.71 8.61
CA THR A 118 -14.77 -10.00 9.10
C THR A 118 -14.62 -9.93 10.61
N PRO A 119 -15.19 -10.89 11.37
CA PRO A 119 -15.04 -10.96 12.81
C PRO A 119 -13.58 -11.27 13.11
N THR A 120 -12.76 -10.24 13.23
CA THR A 120 -11.45 -10.39 13.84
C THR A 120 -11.66 -10.48 15.33
N ARG A 121 -10.79 -11.23 16.02
CA ARG A 121 -10.76 -11.39 17.48
C ARG A 121 -10.46 -10.07 18.23
N ARG A 122 -10.65 -8.92 17.58
CA ARG A 122 -10.62 -7.59 18.18
C ARG A 122 -11.94 -7.40 18.91
N ARG A 123 -11.94 -7.79 20.19
CA ARG A 123 -12.89 -7.45 21.25
C ARG A 123 -14.20 -6.84 20.73
N GLN A 124 -14.96 -7.64 19.99
CA GLN A 124 -16.33 -7.32 19.66
C GLN A 124 -17.06 -7.65 20.95
N ASP A 125 -17.21 -6.65 21.81
CA ASP A 125 -17.99 -6.82 23.03
C ASP A 125 -19.41 -7.15 22.58
N ASN A 126 -19.73 -8.44 22.59
CA ASN A 126 -21.08 -8.96 22.30
C ASN A 126 -22.14 -8.38 23.25
N ASN A 127 -21.72 -7.58 24.24
CA ASN A 127 -22.54 -6.87 25.21
C ASN A 127 -22.80 -5.40 24.83
N THR A 128 -22.61 -4.98 23.57
CA THR A 128 -23.06 -3.63 23.15
C THR A 128 -24.55 -3.47 23.46
N LYS A 129 -24.88 -2.49 24.30
CA LYS A 129 -26.26 -2.17 24.71
C LYS A 129 -27.09 -1.68 23.52
N SER A 130 -28.41 -1.77 23.64
CA SER A 130 -29.34 -1.09 22.74
C SER A 130 -29.12 0.43 22.82
N GLY A 131 -29.14 1.11 21.68
CA GLY A 131 -28.88 2.55 21.59
C GLY A 131 -27.41 2.95 21.66
N ALA A 132 -26.48 2.01 21.40
CA ALA A 132 -25.05 2.31 21.46
C ALA A 132 -24.62 3.25 20.31
N LEU A 133 -23.72 4.17 20.63
CA LEU A 133 -23.08 5.08 19.68
C LEU A 133 -21.68 4.59 19.33
N GLY A 134 -21.22 4.93 18.15
CA GLY A 134 -19.86 4.62 17.70
C GLY A 134 -19.36 5.65 16.69
N LEU A 135 -18.10 5.48 16.30
CA LEU A 135 -17.49 6.30 15.25
C LEU A 135 -17.07 5.43 14.06
N LYS A 136 -17.34 5.92 12.86
CA LYS A 136 -16.78 5.39 11.62
C LYS A 136 -15.71 6.35 11.12
N GLY A 137 -14.45 5.91 11.08
CA GLY A 137 -13.36 6.63 10.46
C GLY A 137 -13.11 6.15 9.02
N SER A 138 -12.73 7.05 8.14
CA SER A 138 -12.22 6.78 6.79
C SER A 138 -10.83 7.38 6.67
N PHE A 139 -9.85 6.57 6.25
CA PHE A 139 -8.49 7.03 6.05
C PHE A 139 -8.38 7.85 4.76
N VAL A 140 -8.16 9.16 4.86
CA VAL A 140 -8.10 10.06 3.70
C VAL A 140 -6.69 10.12 3.12
N LYS A 141 -5.71 10.48 3.96
CA LYS A 141 -4.34 10.75 3.53
C LYS A 141 -3.38 10.58 4.69
N PHE A 142 -2.21 9.98 4.40
CA PHE A 142 -1.07 10.04 5.29
C PHE A 142 0.07 10.81 4.63
N ASP A 143 0.56 11.83 5.31
CA ASP A 143 1.74 12.56 4.89
C ASP A 143 2.93 12.20 5.82
N PRO A 144 3.91 11.43 5.32
CA PRO A 144 5.06 11.02 6.13
C PRO A 144 6.00 12.19 6.47
N THR A 145 5.93 13.31 5.74
CA THR A 145 6.80 14.48 5.99
C THR A 145 6.29 15.30 7.17
N SER A 146 5.00 15.62 7.19
CA SER A 146 4.33 16.25 8.34
C SER A 146 4.01 15.27 9.47
N ARG A 147 4.15 13.95 9.22
CA ARG A 147 3.85 12.87 10.16
C ARG A 147 2.37 12.88 10.59
N ALA A 148 1.49 13.32 9.71
CA ALA A 148 0.07 13.48 9.99
C ALA A 148 -0.76 12.47 9.18
N LEU A 149 -1.69 11.80 9.87
CA LEU A 149 -2.75 11.00 9.26
C LEU A 149 -4.05 11.79 9.35
N THR A 150 -4.62 12.13 8.21
CA THR A 150 -5.95 12.73 8.12
C THR A 150 -7.00 11.62 8.05
N VAL A 151 -7.93 11.65 9.01
CA VAL A 151 -9.08 10.73 9.09
C VAL A 151 -10.35 11.55 9.09
N THR A 152 -11.30 11.17 8.24
CA THR A 152 -12.67 11.70 8.27
C THR A 152 -13.53 10.79 9.12
N TRP A 153 -14.27 11.36 10.06
CA TRP A 153 -15.10 10.65 11.01
C TRP A 153 -16.57 10.92 10.77
N SER A 154 -17.42 9.92 10.96
CA SER A 154 -18.88 10.04 11.01
C SER A 154 -19.46 9.21 12.14
N GLY A 155 -20.71 9.48 12.51
CA GLY A 155 -21.40 8.79 13.60
C GLY A 155 -21.97 7.44 13.17
N LEU A 156 -21.86 6.46 14.08
CA LEU A 156 -22.55 5.18 13.98
C LEU A 156 -23.56 5.04 15.11
N TYR A 157 -24.64 4.31 14.84
CA TYR A 157 -25.66 3.96 15.81
C TYR A 157 -26.02 2.48 15.73
N LYS A 158 -26.38 1.91 16.87
CA LYS A 158 -26.84 0.53 16.97
C LYS A 158 -28.12 0.48 17.79
N MET A 159 -29.26 0.29 17.13
CA MET A 159 -30.57 0.28 17.77
C MET A 159 -30.70 -0.85 18.81
N SER A 160 -30.33 -2.07 18.44
CA SER A 160 -30.41 -3.25 19.32
C SER A 160 -29.10 -4.06 19.29
N PRO A 161 -28.80 -4.88 20.30
CA PRO A 161 -27.59 -5.70 20.33
C PRO A 161 -27.44 -6.61 19.09
N GLU A 162 -28.54 -7.04 18.49
CA GLU A 162 -28.60 -7.91 17.31
C GLU A 162 -28.53 -7.14 15.98
N SER A 163 -28.89 -5.85 15.96
CA SER A 163 -28.84 -5.03 14.75
C SER A 163 -27.40 -4.78 14.29
N SER A 164 -27.20 -4.60 12.98
CA SER A 164 -25.92 -4.11 12.45
C SER A 164 -25.73 -2.63 12.80
N TRP A 165 -24.48 -2.18 12.88
CA TRP A 165 -24.17 -0.76 12.97
C TRP A 165 -24.67 -0.02 11.72
N THR A 166 -25.40 1.07 11.92
CA THR A 166 -25.92 1.94 10.85
C THR A 166 -25.39 3.35 11.02
N GLN A 167 -25.48 4.16 9.98
CA GLN A 167 -25.02 5.55 10.01
C GLN A 167 -25.97 6.39 10.88
N LEU A 168 -25.43 7.15 11.82
CA LEU A 168 -26.20 8.02 12.72
C LEU A 168 -26.87 9.16 11.93
N GLY A 169 -28.10 9.51 12.29
CA GLY A 169 -28.86 10.59 11.64
C GLY A 169 -29.54 10.20 10.33
N ASN A 170 -29.50 8.94 9.91
CA ASN A 170 -30.16 8.48 8.69
C ASN A 170 -31.66 8.28 8.90
N ARG A 171 -32.50 9.19 8.36
CA ARG A 171 -33.96 9.12 8.52
C ARG A 171 -34.63 7.99 7.74
N ASP A 172 -33.97 7.50 6.69
CA ASP A 172 -34.54 6.48 5.81
C ASP A 172 -34.28 5.06 6.36
N ASP A 173 -33.36 4.92 7.32
CA ASP A 173 -33.02 3.65 7.95
C ASP A 173 -33.74 3.51 9.30
N GLN A 174 -34.62 2.51 9.40
CA GLN A 174 -35.39 2.23 10.62
C GLN A 174 -34.50 1.86 11.82
N ASN A 175 -33.28 1.39 11.56
CA ASN A 175 -32.31 1.04 12.60
C ASN A 175 -31.41 2.22 12.98
N SER A 176 -31.62 3.41 12.42
CA SER A 176 -30.91 4.64 12.75
C SER A 176 -31.80 5.58 13.56
N THR A 177 -31.17 6.57 14.21
CA THR A 177 -31.86 7.62 14.96
C THR A 177 -31.22 8.98 14.70
N ILE A 178 -32.00 10.04 14.86
CA ILE A 178 -31.48 11.42 14.90
C ILE A 178 -31.13 11.71 16.35
N TRP A 179 -29.83 11.67 16.65
CA TRP A 179 -29.33 11.99 17.99
C TRP A 179 -28.14 12.94 17.82
N PRO A 180 -28.36 14.25 17.99
CA PRO A 180 -27.28 15.21 17.86
C PRO A 180 -26.29 15.00 19.00
N ILE A 181 -25.02 14.80 18.67
CA ILE A 181 -23.93 14.67 19.63
C ILE A 181 -22.81 15.64 19.25
N HIS A 182 -22.18 16.23 20.25
CA HIS A 182 -21.01 17.08 20.09
C HIS A 182 -19.76 16.25 20.39
N ILE A 183 -18.78 16.32 19.49
CA ILE A 183 -17.50 15.62 19.63
C ILE A 183 -16.42 16.60 20.03
N TYR A 184 -15.65 16.24 21.06
CA TYR A 184 -14.44 16.91 21.49
C TYR A 184 -13.25 16.01 21.25
N ARG A 185 -12.12 16.64 20.95
CA ARG A 185 -10.85 15.97 20.65
C ARG A 185 -9.80 16.34 21.69
N ASP A 186 -8.96 15.37 22.02
CA ASP A 186 -7.78 15.53 22.90
C ASP A 186 -8.13 16.13 24.27
N VAL A 187 -9.35 15.84 24.74
CA VAL A 187 -9.84 16.16 26.08
C VAL A 187 -10.31 14.90 26.77
N SER A 188 -10.17 14.86 28.09
CA SER A 188 -10.81 13.87 28.95
C SER A 188 -12.15 14.39 29.45
N SER A 189 -12.99 13.48 29.92
CA SER A 189 -14.12 13.84 30.78
C SER A 189 -13.77 13.58 32.24
N SER A 190 -14.41 14.34 33.12
CA SER A 190 -14.36 14.18 34.56
C SER A 190 -15.78 14.08 35.11
N LYS A 191 -15.93 13.36 36.22
CA LYS A 191 -17.20 13.27 36.92
C LYS A 191 -17.58 14.61 37.55
N THR A 192 -18.81 15.04 37.34
CA THR A 192 -19.35 16.32 37.78
C THR A 192 -20.69 16.09 38.47
N ALA A 193 -20.84 16.69 39.65
CA ALA A 193 -22.11 16.72 40.34
C ALA A 193 -23.02 17.77 39.70
N TYR A 194 -24.30 17.43 39.52
CA TYR A 194 -25.33 18.35 39.08
C TYR A 194 -26.52 18.28 40.03
N VAL A 195 -27.27 19.37 40.14
CA VAL A 195 -28.45 19.45 41.00
C VAL A 195 -29.67 19.46 40.10
N TYR A 196 -30.59 18.53 40.32
CA TYR A 196 -31.86 18.50 39.60
C TYR A 196 -33.04 18.41 40.57
N ASN A 197 -34.19 18.91 40.13
CA ASN A 197 -35.41 18.88 40.93
C ASN A 197 -36.12 17.56 40.72
N ALA A 198 -35.96 16.63 41.67
CA ALA A 198 -36.72 15.39 41.67
C ALA A 198 -38.13 15.67 42.22
N THR A 199 -39.16 15.17 41.52
CA THR A 199 -40.53 15.19 42.07
C THR A 199 -40.64 14.04 43.07
N GLY A 200 -40.99 14.36 44.31
CA GLY A 200 -41.17 13.41 45.38
C GLY A 200 -42.31 12.42 45.10
N PRO A 201 -42.40 11.33 45.89
CA PRO A 201 -43.41 10.29 45.69
C PRO A 201 -44.85 10.80 45.80
N ASP A 202 -45.05 11.93 46.48
CA ASP A 202 -46.33 12.60 46.68
C ASP A 202 -46.76 13.47 45.49
N GLY A 203 -45.91 13.62 44.47
CA GLY A 203 -46.17 14.41 43.26
C GLY A 203 -46.19 15.93 43.48
N ASN A 204 -46.05 16.39 44.73
CA ASN A 204 -46.24 17.78 45.13
C ASN A 204 -44.99 18.42 45.75
N THR A 205 -44.04 17.62 46.23
CA THR A 205 -42.76 18.13 46.75
C THR A 205 -41.66 18.03 45.70
N THR A 206 -40.97 19.13 45.42
CA THR A 206 -39.73 19.12 44.65
C THR A 206 -38.57 19.15 45.62
N THR A 207 -37.78 18.09 45.67
CA THR A 207 -36.54 18.06 46.45
C THR A 207 -35.36 18.23 45.50
N GLU A 208 -34.45 19.13 45.86
CA GLU A 208 -33.15 19.22 45.19
C GLU A 208 -32.37 17.94 45.48
N THR A 209 -32.12 17.15 44.44
CA THR A 209 -31.34 15.92 44.52
C THR A 209 -30.05 16.13 43.75
N THR A 210 -28.93 15.76 44.37
CA THR A 210 -27.63 15.74 43.69
C THR A 210 -27.51 14.47 42.86
N GLY A 211 -27.27 14.63 41.57
CA GLY A 211 -26.87 13.57 40.67
C GLY A 211 -25.41 13.72 40.24
N TRP A 212 -24.86 12.65 39.65
CA TRP A 212 -23.53 12.61 39.07
C TRP A 212 -23.62 12.29 37.60
N MET A 213 -22.82 12.96 36.78
CA MET A 213 -22.67 12.68 35.35
C MET A 213 -21.22 12.89 34.94
N TYR A 214 -20.86 12.44 33.74
CA TYR A 214 -19.59 12.85 33.13
C TYR A 214 -19.76 14.19 32.43
N SER A 215 -18.77 15.07 32.60
CA SER A 215 -18.66 16.35 31.90
C SER A 215 -17.29 16.45 31.23
N VAL A 216 -17.17 17.21 30.15
CA VAL A 216 -15.89 17.52 29.53
C VAL A 216 -15.05 18.32 30.53
N ASP A 217 -13.84 17.81 30.84
CA ASP A 217 -12.99 18.35 31.92
C ASP A 217 -12.56 19.81 31.68
N ASN A 218 -12.55 20.24 30.41
CA ASN A 218 -12.29 21.60 30.02
C ASN A 218 -13.57 22.29 29.53
N THR A 219 -14.21 23.07 30.40
CA THR A 219 -15.43 23.84 30.09
C THR A 219 -15.24 24.90 29.01
N THR A 220 -13.99 25.28 28.70
CA THR A 220 -13.68 26.22 27.61
C THR A 220 -13.42 25.52 26.27
N ALA A 221 -13.29 24.20 26.26
CA ALA A 221 -13.11 23.45 25.03
C ALA A 221 -14.37 23.59 24.16
N LYS A 222 -14.16 23.91 22.88
CA LYS A 222 -15.24 23.94 21.91
C LYS A 222 -15.34 22.57 21.24
N PRO A 223 -16.55 22.07 20.96
CA PRO A 223 -16.70 20.85 20.17
C PRO A 223 -16.08 21.07 18.80
N ILE A 224 -15.36 20.06 18.30
CA ILE A 224 -14.77 20.08 16.96
C ILE A 224 -15.80 19.80 15.88
N ALA A 225 -16.90 19.11 16.25
CA ALA A 225 -17.96 18.74 15.33
C ALA A 225 -19.27 18.44 16.08
N GLY A 226 -20.39 18.59 15.37
CA GLY A 226 -21.67 17.99 15.72
C GLY A 226 -21.98 16.85 14.75
N LEU A 227 -22.38 15.69 15.27
CA LEU A 227 -22.79 14.52 14.49
C LEU A 227 -24.26 14.18 14.78
N GLY A 228 -24.93 13.51 13.84
CA GLY A 228 -26.25 12.92 14.04
C GLY A 228 -27.43 13.85 13.79
N TYR A 229 -27.20 15.05 13.25
CA TYR A 229 -28.25 15.88 12.66
C TYR A 229 -28.66 15.35 11.28
N HIS A 230 -27.67 14.89 10.51
CA HIS A 230 -27.82 14.34 9.17
C HIS A 230 -26.89 13.13 8.99
N PRO A 231 -27.19 12.22 8.04
CA PRO A 231 -26.32 11.08 7.81
C PRO A 231 -24.95 11.49 7.27
N TRP A 232 -24.86 12.57 6.49
CA TRP A 232 -23.58 13.05 5.92
C TRP A 232 -22.76 13.93 6.87
N ASP A 233 -23.17 14.09 8.13
CA ASP A 233 -22.37 14.81 9.11
C ASP A 233 -21.02 14.10 9.30
N SER A 234 -19.95 14.83 9.08
CA SER A 234 -18.59 14.32 9.19
C SER A 234 -17.59 15.41 9.58
N PHE A 235 -16.46 15.01 10.13
CA PHE A 235 -15.38 15.92 10.49
C PHE A 235 -14.01 15.29 10.28
N ASP A 236 -13.01 16.12 10.01
CA ASP A 236 -11.64 15.66 9.77
C ASP A 236 -10.77 15.87 11.00
N THR A 237 -9.86 14.93 11.25
CA THR A 237 -8.81 15.07 12.26
C THR A 237 -7.45 14.72 11.69
N ASP A 238 -6.46 15.54 12.02
CA ASP A 238 -5.06 15.21 11.80
C ASP A 238 -4.44 14.58 13.05
N ILE A 239 -4.09 13.30 12.94
CA ILE A 239 -3.46 12.51 13.99
C ILE A 239 -1.96 12.59 13.79
N SER A 240 -1.24 13.08 14.80
CA SER A 240 0.22 13.15 14.78
C SER A 240 0.83 11.80 15.10
N PHE A 241 1.78 11.35 14.27
CA PHE A 241 2.51 10.12 14.46
C PHE A 241 3.93 10.36 14.97
N SER A 242 4.36 9.46 15.83
CA SER A 242 5.68 9.38 16.43
C SER A 242 6.30 8.00 16.21
N GLN A 243 7.57 7.86 16.57
CA GLN A 243 8.28 6.59 16.47
C GLN A 243 7.76 5.59 17.49
N LEU A 244 7.32 4.42 17.04
CA LEU A 244 6.78 3.37 17.92
C LEU A 244 7.82 2.87 18.95
N LYS A 245 9.08 2.73 18.54
CA LYS A 245 10.19 2.28 19.40
C LYS A 245 11.42 3.12 19.17
N VAL A 246 11.82 3.92 20.16
CA VAL A 246 12.96 4.84 20.08
C VAL A 246 14.29 4.12 19.77
N GLN A 247 14.44 2.86 20.20
CA GLN A 247 15.71 2.13 20.13
C GLN A 247 15.92 1.32 18.84
N ASP A 248 14.91 1.17 17.99
CA ASP A 248 15.02 0.36 16.76
C ASP A 248 15.22 1.26 15.54
N VAL A 249 16.47 1.34 15.07
CA VAL A 249 16.86 2.13 13.89
C VAL A 249 16.19 1.59 12.61
N TRP A 250 15.93 0.28 12.54
CA TRP A 250 15.30 -0.34 11.37
C TRP A 250 13.81 -0.06 11.29
N ALA A 251 13.17 0.19 12.42
CA ALA A 251 11.77 0.60 12.49
C ALA A 251 11.60 2.13 12.57
N ALA A 252 12.70 2.88 12.58
CA ALA A 252 12.67 4.33 12.75
C ALA A 252 11.94 5.02 11.58
N PRO A 253 11.04 5.97 11.86
CA PRO A 253 10.36 6.78 10.85
C PRO A 253 11.33 7.37 9.82
N LEU A 254 10.98 7.29 8.53
CA LEU A 254 11.74 7.77 7.37
C LEU A 254 13.09 7.08 7.11
N MET A 255 13.83 6.68 8.15
CA MET A 255 15.12 6.00 8.05
C MET A 255 14.97 4.50 7.75
N GLY A 256 14.00 3.86 8.40
CA GLY A 256 13.78 2.43 8.41
C GLY A 256 13.12 1.85 7.15
N TYR A 257 12.88 2.65 6.12
CA TYR A 257 12.17 2.21 4.92
C TYR A 257 12.82 0.95 4.31
N PRO A 258 12.03 -0.09 3.95
CA PRO A 258 10.56 -0.15 3.92
C PRO A 258 9.91 -0.71 5.21
N PHE A 259 10.65 -0.87 6.30
CA PHE A 259 10.19 -1.51 7.54
C PHE A 259 9.77 -0.50 8.62
N ASP A 260 9.60 0.76 8.24
CA ASP A 260 9.27 1.84 9.15
C ASP A 260 7.89 1.65 9.79
N LYS A 261 7.82 1.93 11.09
CA LYS A 261 6.60 1.83 11.90
C LYS A 261 6.32 3.13 12.61
N TRP A 262 5.07 3.53 12.54
CA TRP A 262 4.59 4.80 13.06
C TRP A 262 3.50 4.52 14.09
N ALA A 263 3.49 5.28 15.19
CA ALA A 263 2.47 5.19 16.22
C ALA A 263 1.84 6.56 16.47
N GLY A 264 0.52 6.62 16.50
CA GLY A 264 -0.23 7.83 16.83
C GLY A 264 -1.42 7.47 17.70
N SER A 265 -1.99 8.45 18.39
CA SER A 265 -3.18 8.24 19.19
C SER A 265 -4.07 9.47 19.15
N ILE A 266 -5.37 9.27 19.31
CA ILE A 266 -6.35 10.35 19.45
C ILE A 266 -7.36 9.98 20.54
N VAL A 267 -7.89 10.98 21.22
CA VAL A 267 -8.92 10.81 22.25
C VAL A 267 -10.16 11.58 21.84
N PHE A 268 -11.32 10.93 21.96
CA PHE A 268 -12.63 11.52 21.74
C PHE A 268 -13.50 11.46 22.98
N VAL A 269 -14.27 12.53 23.17
CA VAL A 269 -15.38 12.61 24.12
C VAL A 269 -16.61 13.06 23.34
N ALA A 270 -17.72 12.37 23.53
CA ALA A 270 -19.00 12.76 22.95
C ALA A 270 -19.92 13.26 24.07
N ASN A 271 -20.67 14.32 23.84
CA ASN A 271 -21.68 14.80 24.79
C ASN A 271 -23.01 15.08 24.08
N ASP A 272 -24.11 14.95 24.81
CA ASP A 272 -25.43 15.36 24.33
C ASP A 272 -25.63 16.87 24.60
N PRO A 273 -25.67 17.72 23.56
CA PRO A 273 -25.84 19.15 23.76
C PRO A 273 -27.24 19.54 24.26
N LEU A 274 -28.26 18.70 24.03
CA LEU A 274 -29.63 18.98 24.47
C LEU A 274 -29.77 18.75 25.96
N TRP A 275 -29.34 17.59 26.46
CA TRP A 275 -29.37 17.29 27.90
C TRP A 275 -28.44 18.19 28.70
N ALA A 276 -27.22 18.43 28.20
CA ALA A 276 -26.31 19.41 28.80
C ALA A 276 -26.95 20.80 28.97
N SER A 277 -27.79 21.23 28.00
CA SER A 277 -28.52 22.50 28.09
C SER A 277 -29.69 22.45 29.07
N ILE A 278 -30.38 21.31 29.20
CA ILE A 278 -31.48 21.12 30.15
C ILE A 278 -30.97 21.17 31.58
N ASP A 279 -29.85 20.49 31.85
CA ASP A 279 -29.23 20.44 33.17
C ASP A 279 -28.36 21.66 33.49
N ASN A 280 -28.21 22.58 32.52
CA ASN A 280 -27.38 23.78 32.64
C ASN A 280 -25.91 23.46 33.01
N VAL A 281 -25.42 22.31 32.55
CA VAL A 281 -24.03 21.86 32.74
C VAL A 281 -23.32 21.91 31.39
N THR A 282 -22.47 22.92 31.19
CA THR A 282 -21.71 23.05 29.93
C THR A 282 -20.79 21.85 29.74
N GLY A 283 -20.92 21.16 28.61
CA GLY A 283 -20.16 19.94 28.33
C GLY A 283 -20.56 18.74 29.20
N GLY A 284 -21.68 18.82 29.93
CA GLY A 284 -22.26 17.70 30.66
C GLY A 284 -22.87 16.63 29.74
N ASP A 285 -23.43 15.60 30.36
CA ASP A 285 -24.04 14.45 29.70
C ASP A 285 -23.15 13.81 28.64
N VAL A 286 -21.93 13.46 29.05
CA VAL A 286 -20.98 12.74 28.19
C VAL A 286 -21.47 11.31 27.95
N LEU A 287 -21.54 10.95 26.67
CA LEU A 287 -22.04 9.67 26.17
C LEU A 287 -20.91 8.69 25.89
N GLU A 288 -21.21 7.40 26.06
CA GLU A 288 -20.29 6.32 25.71
C GLU A 288 -20.21 6.13 24.18
N LEU A 289 -18.98 6.16 23.65
CA LEU A 289 -18.68 5.72 22.29
C LEU A 289 -18.21 4.25 22.32
N ALA A 290 -19.14 3.34 22.10
CA ALA A 290 -18.95 1.91 22.29
C ALA A 290 -18.07 1.24 21.23
N THR A 291 -17.94 1.81 20.03
CA THR A 291 -17.15 1.18 18.96
C THR A 291 -16.47 2.18 18.03
N VAL A 292 -15.45 1.67 17.33
CA VAL A 292 -14.78 2.34 16.22
C VAL A 292 -14.66 1.39 15.03
N GLN A 293 -15.17 1.82 13.88
CA GLN A 293 -14.97 1.15 12.60
C GLN A 293 -14.07 1.99 11.71
N MET A 294 -13.04 1.39 11.11
CA MET A 294 -12.15 2.10 10.19
C MET A 294 -12.32 1.56 8.77
N THR A 295 -12.58 2.45 7.84
CA THR A 295 -12.79 2.14 6.42
C THR A 295 -11.72 2.77 5.56
N ASP A 296 -11.67 2.30 4.32
CA ASP A 296 -10.72 2.71 3.29
C ASP A 296 -9.25 2.34 3.59
N SER A 297 -8.40 2.62 2.61
CA SER A 297 -6.97 2.41 2.70
C SER A 297 -6.23 3.55 2.02
N THR A 298 -5.06 3.89 2.56
CA THR A 298 -4.17 4.88 1.98
C THR A 298 -3.18 4.22 1.05
N LEU A 299 -2.83 4.89 -0.05
CA LEU A 299 -1.79 4.41 -0.96
C LEU A 299 -0.46 4.26 -0.20
N ASN A 300 0.17 3.08 -0.29
CA ASN A 300 1.49 2.74 0.28
C ASN A 300 1.57 2.62 1.81
N TRP A 301 0.44 2.65 2.51
CA TRP A 301 0.39 2.56 3.96
C TRP A 301 -0.73 1.66 4.46
N ARG A 302 -0.45 0.99 5.56
CA ARG A 302 -1.36 0.06 6.24
C ARG A 302 -1.50 0.51 7.69
N PHE A 303 -2.69 0.95 8.06
CA PHE A 303 -3.01 1.38 9.42
C PHE A 303 -3.81 0.33 10.15
N THR A 304 -3.24 -0.19 11.22
CA THR A 304 -3.97 -0.98 12.22
C THR A 304 -4.35 -0.05 13.36
N TYR A 305 -5.53 -0.27 13.95
CA TYR A 305 -5.98 0.49 15.10
C TYR A 305 -6.39 -0.45 16.23
N GLU A 306 -6.30 0.07 17.45
CA GLU A 306 -6.84 -0.50 18.67
C GLU A 306 -7.54 0.65 19.41
N PHE A 307 -8.69 0.38 20.00
CA PHE A 307 -9.40 1.39 20.77
C PHE A 307 -9.67 0.87 22.17
N ASN A 308 -9.64 1.79 23.13
CA ASN A 308 -9.98 1.56 24.52
C ASN A 308 -11.06 2.55 24.93
N ASN A 309 -12.18 2.02 25.39
CA ASN A 309 -13.30 2.82 25.87
C ASN A 309 -13.31 2.76 27.41
N THR A 310 -13.07 3.90 28.05
CA THR A 310 -13.05 4.00 29.51
C THR A 310 -14.43 4.17 30.13
N CYS A 311 -15.45 4.47 29.32
CA CYS A 311 -16.85 4.55 29.74
C CYS A 311 -17.47 3.17 29.98
N ALA A 312 -16.94 2.13 29.32
CA ALA A 312 -17.42 0.77 29.43
C ALA A 312 -17.11 0.22 30.84
N SER A 313 -18.06 0.41 31.75
CA SER A 313 -18.04 -0.17 33.09
C SER A 313 -18.93 -1.40 33.14
N ASP A 314 -18.48 -2.43 33.84
CA ASP A 314 -19.29 -3.62 34.17
C ASP A 314 -20.43 -3.27 35.16
N HIS A 315 -20.33 -2.12 35.82
CA HIS A 315 -21.33 -1.64 36.77
C HIS A 315 -22.45 -0.87 36.08
N ILE A 316 -23.69 -1.08 36.54
CA ILE A 316 -24.82 -0.23 36.18
C ILE A 316 -24.54 1.14 36.82
N GLN A 317 -24.46 2.19 36.00
CA GLN A 317 -24.25 3.55 36.48
C GLN A 317 -25.47 3.98 37.29
N ASP A 318 -25.24 4.28 38.57
CA ASP A 318 -26.24 4.89 39.44
C ASP A 318 -25.92 6.37 39.56
N TYR A 319 -26.75 7.21 38.96
CA TYR A 319 -26.58 8.67 38.95
C TYR A 319 -26.58 9.27 40.37
N HIS A 320 -27.00 8.53 41.41
CA HIS A 320 -26.96 8.99 42.80
C HIS A 320 -25.67 8.65 43.54
N ASP A 321 -24.84 7.76 43.01
CA ASP A 321 -23.63 7.28 43.68
C ASP A 321 -22.38 7.54 42.83
N GLU A 322 -21.55 8.48 43.29
CA GLU A 322 -20.27 8.85 42.66
C GLU A 322 -19.35 7.64 42.46
N SER A 323 -19.40 6.64 43.34
CA SER A 323 -18.52 5.48 43.29
C SER A 323 -18.77 4.56 42.11
N THR A 324 -19.93 4.69 41.45
CA THR A 324 -20.27 3.93 40.23
C THR A 324 -19.66 4.53 38.96
N PHE A 325 -19.10 5.75 39.05
CA PHE A 325 -18.43 6.44 37.95
C PHE A 325 -16.91 6.20 37.98
N ASN A 326 -16.34 5.89 36.82
CA ASN A 326 -14.90 5.84 36.60
C ASN A 326 -14.29 7.24 36.68
N GLU A 327 -12.95 7.32 36.75
CA GLU A 327 -12.25 8.62 36.76
C GLU A 327 -12.47 9.44 35.49
N GLY A 328 -12.77 8.78 34.38
CA GLY A 328 -13.14 9.43 33.13
C GLY A 328 -13.87 8.49 32.17
N CYS A 329 -14.57 9.11 31.22
CA CYS A 329 -15.32 8.48 30.15
C CYS A 329 -14.93 9.11 28.80
N HIS A 330 -13.97 8.47 28.14
CA HIS A 330 -13.46 8.86 26.83
C HIS A 330 -13.09 7.63 26.00
N LEU A 331 -13.12 7.81 24.69
CA LEU A 331 -12.68 6.83 23.71
C LEU A 331 -11.25 7.18 23.26
N LYS A 332 -10.29 6.33 23.61
CA LYS A 332 -8.92 6.43 23.12
C LYS A 332 -8.73 5.48 21.94
N ILE A 333 -8.14 5.98 20.86
CA ILE A 333 -7.82 5.19 19.67
C ILE A 333 -6.32 5.29 19.41
N ASP A 334 -5.65 4.15 19.44
CA ASP A 334 -4.22 4.00 19.16
C ASP A 334 -4.05 3.43 17.75
N PHE A 335 -3.26 4.12 16.93
CA PHE A 335 -2.97 3.76 15.55
C PHE A 335 -1.53 3.31 15.39
N ILE A 336 -1.34 2.27 14.59
CA ILE A 336 -0.03 1.82 14.15
C ILE A 336 -0.01 1.79 12.62
N GLY A 337 0.80 2.65 12.03
CA GLY A 337 1.08 2.73 10.61
C GLY A 337 2.28 1.88 10.23
N SER A 338 2.14 1.08 9.17
CA SER A 338 3.21 0.24 8.63
C SER A 338 3.15 0.17 7.10
N ARG A 339 4.26 -0.18 6.45
CA ARG A 339 4.25 -0.38 5.00
C ARG A 339 3.53 -1.68 4.62
N PRO A 340 2.71 -1.67 3.56
CA PRO A 340 2.07 -2.88 3.09
C PRO A 340 3.11 -3.89 2.56
N PRO A 341 2.83 -5.21 2.62
CA PRO A 341 3.77 -6.24 2.19
C PRO A 341 4.28 -6.08 0.75
N VAL A 342 3.46 -5.53 -0.16
CA VAL A 342 3.84 -5.30 -1.55
C VAL A 342 4.97 -4.26 -1.68
N VAL A 343 4.94 -3.21 -0.86
CA VAL A 343 5.99 -2.16 -0.84
C VAL A 343 7.28 -2.74 -0.31
N VAL A 344 7.20 -3.52 0.77
CA VAL A 344 8.35 -4.23 1.35
C VAL A 344 8.97 -5.18 0.33
N PHE A 345 8.15 -5.98 -0.35
CA PHE A 345 8.61 -6.91 -1.38
C PHE A 345 9.27 -6.18 -2.56
N ALA A 346 8.66 -5.10 -3.07
CA ALA A 346 9.23 -4.32 -4.17
C ALA A 346 10.58 -3.71 -3.80
N ALA A 347 10.69 -3.12 -2.60
CA ALA A 347 11.92 -2.55 -2.09
C ALA A 347 13.03 -3.59 -1.89
N VAL A 348 12.72 -4.74 -1.27
CA VAL A 348 13.68 -5.85 -1.09
C VAL A 348 14.11 -6.44 -2.44
N SER A 349 13.17 -6.61 -3.37
CA SER A 349 13.47 -7.11 -4.72
C SER A 349 14.39 -6.16 -5.48
N ALA A 350 14.17 -4.84 -5.36
CA ALA A 350 15.05 -3.84 -5.96
C ALA A 350 16.48 -3.92 -5.39
N VAL A 351 16.63 -4.13 -4.07
CA VAL A 351 17.95 -4.33 -3.45
C VAL A 351 18.63 -5.60 -3.99
N ILE A 352 17.91 -6.71 -4.12
CA ILE A 352 18.45 -7.96 -4.67
C ILE A 352 18.90 -7.77 -6.12
N VAL A 353 18.08 -7.12 -6.95
CA VAL A 353 18.40 -6.85 -8.36
C VAL A 353 19.62 -5.92 -8.48
N ASN A 354 19.71 -4.90 -7.63
CA ASN A 354 20.85 -3.99 -7.61
C ASN A 354 22.15 -4.73 -7.25
N TRP A 355 22.13 -5.56 -6.19
CA TRP A 355 23.31 -6.33 -5.76
C TRP A 355 23.71 -7.37 -6.79
N THR A 356 22.76 -8.13 -7.35
CA THR A 356 23.05 -9.12 -8.39
C THR A 356 23.63 -8.49 -9.64
N SER A 357 23.12 -7.33 -10.06
CA SER A 357 23.66 -6.55 -11.19
C SER A 357 25.07 -6.03 -10.91
N ALA A 358 25.29 -5.46 -9.71
CA ALA A 358 26.61 -4.96 -9.31
C ALA A 358 27.65 -6.10 -9.22
N LEU A 359 27.30 -7.23 -8.61
CA LEU A 359 28.16 -8.41 -8.53
C LEU A 359 28.45 -9.00 -9.91
N PHE A 360 27.46 -9.06 -10.80
CA PHE A 360 27.66 -9.51 -12.18
C PHE A 360 28.65 -8.62 -12.93
N ILE A 361 28.50 -7.30 -12.85
CA ILE A 361 29.46 -6.35 -13.43
C ILE A 361 30.85 -6.54 -12.82
N PHE A 362 30.94 -6.69 -11.50
CA PHE A 362 32.21 -6.93 -10.82
C PHE A 362 32.91 -8.19 -11.33
N ILE A 363 32.20 -9.32 -11.39
CA ILE A 363 32.74 -10.58 -11.91
C ILE A 363 33.19 -10.42 -13.36
N LEU A 364 32.37 -9.79 -14.23
CA LEU A 364 32.75 -9.52 -15.62
C LEU A 364 34.01 -8.65 -15.73
N THR A 365 34.14 -7.61 -14.89
CA THR A 365 35.34 -6.78 -14.88
C THR A 365 36.57 -7.53 -14.37
N CYS A 366 36.40 -8.39 -13.35
CA CYS A 366 37.48 -9.24 -12.84
C CYS A 366 37.92 -10.25 -13.90
N GLU A 367 37.00 -10.92 -14.59
CA GLU A 367 37.35 -11.82 -15.71
C GLU A 367 38.06 -11.05 -16.84
N ALA A 368 37.55 -9.88 -17.22
CA ALA A 368 38.15 -9.09 -18.31
C ALA A 368 39.58 -8.64 -17.98
N ILE A 369 39.83 -8.18 -16.75
CA ILE A 369 41.12 -7.63 -16.33
C ILE A 369 42.11 -8.72 -15.91
N VAL A 370 41.69 -9.65 -15.04
CA VAL A 370 42.58 -10.66 -14.41
C VAL A 370 42.91 -11.79 -15.40
N LEU A 371 41.90 -12.35 -16.08
CA LEU A 371 42.12 -13.46 -17.04
C LEU A 371 42.67 -12.98 -18.39
N ARG A 372 42.92 -11.67 -18.54
CA ARG A 372 43.45 -11.04 -19.76
C ARG A 372 42.75 -11.51 -21.04
N ARG A 373 41.43 -11.74 -21.01
CA ARG A 373 40.66 -12.08 -22.22
C ARG A 373 40.57 -10.84 -23.12
N LYS A 374 41.61 -10.63 -23.93
CA LYS A 374 41.77 -9.48 -24.84
C LYS A 374 40.54 -9.24 -25.72
N TYR A 375 39.86 -10.31 -26.13
CA TYR A 375 38.68 -10.27 -27.00
C TYR A 375 37.47 -9.53 -26.38
N MET A 376 37.28 -9.60 -25.06
CA MET A 376 36.19 -8.84 -24.40
C MET A 376 36.50 -7.35 -24.26
N LEU A 377 37.78 -6.97 -24.25
CA LEU A 377 38.23 -5.58 -24.14
C LEU A 377 38.22 -4.82 -25.47
N ASP A 378 38.23 -5.54 -26.60
CA ASP A 378 38.16 -4.94 -27.94
C ASP A 378 36.78 -4.35 -28.24
N GLY A 379 35.71 -4.92 -27.70
CA GLY A 379 34.37 -4.33 -27.79
C GLY A 379 34.20 -3.12 -26.85
N THR A 380 33.55 -2.05 -27.31
CA THR A 380 33.07 -0.93 -26.47
C THR A 380 31.97 -1.33 -25.48
N ASP A 381 31.42 -2.54 -25.64
CA ASP A 381 30.21 -2.99 -24.97
C ASP A 381 30.32 -3.04 -23.45
N ILE A 382 31.46 -3.51 -22.92
CA ILE A 382 31.60 -3.66 -21.46
C ILE A 382 31.64 -2.31 -20.72
N LEU A 383 32.26 -1.28 -21.32
CA LEU A 383 32.33 0.05 -20.73
C LEU A 383 30.96 0.76 -20.82
N SER A 384 30.23 0.56 -21.92
CA SER A 384 28.86 1.03 -22.08
C SER A 384 27.91 0.42 -21.05
N VAL A 385 28.01 -0.89 -20.80
CA VAL A 385 27.20 -1.60 -19.79
C VAL A 385 27.48 -1.06 -18.38
N CYS A 386 28.75 -0.83 -18.02
CA CYS A 386 29.08 -0.27 -16.70
C CYS A 386 28.55 1.16 -16.54
N PHE A 387 28.66 1.99 -17.60
CA PHE A 387 28.20 3.37 -17.57
C PHE A 387 26.67 3.48 -17.49
N THR A 388 25.95 2.67 -18.28
CA THR A 388 24.47 2.61 -18.22
C THR A 388 23.97 2.14 -16.86
N ALA A 389 24.66 1.16 -16.24
CA ALA A 389 24.32 0.69 -14.89
C ALA A 389 24.46 1.79 -13.82
N LEU A 390 25.44 2.70 -13.93
CA LEU A 390 25.62 3.80 -12.97
C LEU A 390 24.40 4.75 -12.90
N PHE A 391 23.73 4.98 -14.03
CA PHE A 391 22.54 5.84 -14.08
C PHE A 391 21.24 5.06 -13.84
N ALA A 392 21.20 3.77 -14.17
CA ALA A 392 20.02 2.94 -13.95
C ALA A 392 19.76 2.67 -12.46
N LEU A 393 20.80 2.39 -11.67
CA LEU A 393 20.66 1.99 -10.25
C LEU A 393 19.94 3.05 -9.38
N PRO A 394 20.30 4.35 -9.43
CA PRO A 394 19.55 5.38 -8.69
C PRO A 394 18.12 5.57 -9.22
N THR A 395 17.91 5.39 -10.54
CA THR A 395 16.60 5.56 -11.17
C THR A 395 15.60 4.52 -10.67
N ILE A 396 16.01 3.26 -10.50
CA ILE A 396 15.15 2.20 -9.95
C ILE A 396 14.63 2.56 -8.55
N ARG A 397 15.46 3.23 -7.74
CA ARG A 397 15.05 3.67 -6.39
C ARG A 397 13.95 4.73 -6.44
N SER A 398 13.96 5.61 -7.44
CA SER A 398 12.91 6.64 -7.60
C SER A 398 11.55 6.07 -8.00
N LEU A 399 11.52 4.83 -8.51
CA LEU A 399 10.29 4.12 -8.86
C LEU A 399 9.64 3.41 -7.67
N LEU A 400 10.29 3.38 -6.51
CA LEU A 400 9.76 2.71 -5.34
C LEU A 400 8.59 3.52 -4.75
N PRO A 401 7.41 2.89 -4.56
CA PRO A 401 6.21 3.60 -4.17
C PRO A 401 6.31 4.13 -2.73
N GLY A 402 6.18 5.45 -2.58
CA GLY A 402 6.19 6.11 -1.27
C GLY A 402 7.56 6.10 -0.57
N ALA A 403 8.66 5.96 -1.33
CA ALA A 403 10.01 6.08 -0.82
C ALA A 403 10.29 7.52 -0.36
N PRO A 404 10.75 7.73 0.90
CA PRO A 404 11.22 9.04 1.33
C PRO A 404 12.52 9.48 0.62
N GLU A 405 12.93 10.70 0.93
CA GLU A 405 14.15 11.33 0.41
C GLU A 405 15.41 10.49 0.66
N TYR A 406 16.50 10.84 -0.04
CA TYR A 406 17.78 10.13 0.02
C TYR A 406 18.33 10.08 1.45
N GLY A 407 18.88 8.93 1.87
CA GLY A 407 19.47 8.76 3.20
C GLY A 407 18.80 7.69 4.08
N MET A 408 17.88 6.92 3.52
CA MET A 408 17.29 5.76 4.19
C MET A 408 18.25 4.57 4.23
N ILE A 409 18.00 3.60 5.11
CA ILE A 409 18.84 2.41 5.26
C ILE A 409 18.94 1.61 3.95
N LEU A 410 17.86 1.54 3.17
CA LEU A 410 17.88 0.90 1.85
C LEU A 410 18.93 1.53 0.92
N ASP A 411 19.13 2.84 0.99
CA ASP A 411 20.14 3.51 0.17
C ASP A 411 21.54 3.18 0.65
N LEU A 412 21.74 3.24 1.97
CA LEU A 412 23.02 3.01 2.61
C LEU A 412 23.53 1.59 2.38
N VAL A 413 22.62 0.60 2.37
CA VAL A 413 22.96 -0.82 2.23
C VAL A 413 22.84 -1.29 0.78
N GLY A 414 21.87 -0.78 0.03
CA GLY A 414 21.52 -1.27 -1.31
C GLY A 414 22.13 -0.44 -2.44
N VAL A 415 21.86 0.87 -2.47
CA VAL A 415 22.16 1.69 -3.65
C VAL A 415 23.60 2.23 -3.61
N LEU A 416 24.03 2.78 -2.48
CA LEU A 416 25.32 3.45 -2.34
C LEU A 416 26.51 2.48 -2.49
N PRO A 417 26.54 1.30 -1.84
CA PRO A 417 27.64 0.36 -2.03
C PRO A 417 27.69 -0.20 -3.46
N CYS A 418 26.52 -0.48 -4.06
CA CYS A 418 26.44 -0.98 -5.44
C CYS A 418 26.95 0.05 -6.45
N THR A 419 26.56 1.32 -6.30
CA THR A 419 27.01 2.40 -7.19
C THR A 419 28.51 2.66 -7.06
N ILE A 420 29.07 2.65 -5.85
CA ILE A 420 30.52 2.76 -5.62
C ILE A 420 31.26 1.59 -6.28
N LEU A 421 30.78 0.36 -6.09
CA LEU A 421 31.40 -0.83 -6.66
C LEU A 421 31.39 -0.78 -8.19
N VAL A 422 30.27 -0.43 -8.81
CA VAL A 422 30.17 -0.28 -10.28
C VAL A 422 31.04 0.87 -10.78
N ALA A 423 31.16 1.97 -10.04
CA ALA A 423 32.05 3.08 -10.39
C ALA A 423 33.52 2.66 -10.40
N LEU A 424 33.96 1.93 -9.36
CA LEU A 424 35.32 1.37 -9.30
C LEU A 424 35.60 0.41 -10.47
N CYS A 425 34.64 -0.47 -10.79
CA CYS A 425 34.71 -1.35 -11.96
C CYS A 425 34.85 -0.56 -13.27
N THR A 426 34.07 0.51 -13.43
CA THR A 426 34.10 1.37 -14.62
C THR A 426 35.47 2.04 -14.79
N VAL A 427 36.02 2.60 -13.70
CA VAL A 427 37.36 3.21 -13.70
C VAL A 427 38.44 2.17 -14.02
N ALA A 428 38.38 0.99 -13.41
CA ALA A 428 39.34 -0.08 -13.65
C ALA A 428 39.34 -0.53 -15.13
N VAL A 429 38.16 -0.70 -15.73
CA VAL A 429 38.02 -1.03 -17.16
C VAL A 429 38.54 0.11 -18.05
N ALA A 430 38.24 1.37 -17.71
CA ALA A 430 38.72 2.53 -18.47
C ALA A 430 40.26 2.62 -18.46
N VAL A 431 40.87 2.47 -17.28
CA VAL A 431 42.34 2.45 -17.14
C VAL A 431 42.95 1.27 -17.88
N ALA A 432 42.35 0.07 -17.80
CA ALA A 432 42.82 -1.10 -18.54
C ALA A 432 42.78 -0.87 -20.06
N LYS A 433 41.72 -0.22 -20.58
CA LYS A 433 41.63 0.16 -22.00
C LYS A 433 42.66 1.20 -22.40
N LEU A 434 42.85 2.27 -21.63
CA LEU A 434 43.86 3.30 -21.91
C LEU A 434 45.27 2.71 -21.93
N ASN A 435 45.60 1.85 -20.97
CA ASN A 435 46.89 1.17 -20.92
C ASN A 435 47.11 0.20 -22.09
N LYS A 436 46.03 -0.41 -22.62
CA LYS A 436 46.10 -1.24 -23.82
C LYS A 436 46.42 -0.40 -25.06
N ARG A 437 45.68 0.68 -25.31
CA ARG A 437 45.90 1.59 -26.45
C ARG A 437 47.32 2.15 -26.47
N ARG A 438 47.83 2.59 -25.32
CA ARG A 438 49.21 3.08 -25.18
C ARG A 438 50.28 2.03 -25.52
N LYS A 439 50.00 0.74 -25.33
CA LYS A 439 50.93 -0.34 -25.71
C LYS A 439 50.88 -0.62 -27.20
N GLU A 440 49.72 -0.49 -27.83
CA GLU A 440 49.53 -0.65 -29.28
C GLU A 440 50.23 0.48 -30.04
N GLU A 441 50.08 1.74 -29.60
CA GLU A 441 50.79 2.91 -30.17
C GLU A 441 52.32 2.86 -30.05
N LYS A 442 52.87 2.04 -29.15
CA LYS A 442 54.33 1.85 -28.99
C LYS A 442 54.90 0.70 -29.84
N LEU A 443 54.02 -0.15 -30.35
CA LEU A 443 54.38 -1.30 -31.18
C LEU A 443 54.31 -0.97 -32.68
N GLU A 444 53.55 0.06 -33.03
CA GLU A 444 53.63 0.79 -34.31
C GLU A 444 54.82 1.77 -34.28
#